data_AF-A0A7S1FX70-F1
#
_entry.id   AF-A0A7S1FX70-F1
#
_cell.length_a   1.000
_cell.length_b   1.000
_cell.length_c   1.000
_cell.angle_alpha   90.00
_cell.angle_beta   90.00
_cell.angle_gamma   90.00
#
_symmetry.space_group_name_H-M   'P 1'
#
loop_
_entity.id
_entity.type
_entity.pdbx_description
1 polymer ?
#
loop_
_entity_poly.entity_id
_entity_poly.type
_entity_poly.pdbx_seq_one_letter_code
_entity_poly.pdbx_strand_id
1 'polypeptide(L)'
;AAQKAEEIAAAAQKAEAERLAELETAQAAAVEAFRRAEREEEEALRLVQELEEEEEALSATEAVQKYEEEMRAIATERVKKANAAPKKKAVQVEIVMESEDAAPSVEYTSMTVVELKQVLRSKGLKVSGRKGELVQRLLSS
;
A
#
# COMPACT_ATOMS: atom_id res chain seq x y z
N ALA A 1 27.68 -81.48 44.51
CA ALA A 1 26.26 -81.06 44.41
C ALA A 1 26.09 -79.60 44.80
N ALA A 2 26.52 -79.18 46.00
CA ALA A 2 26.39 -77.79 46.47
C ALA A 2 27.08 -76.74 45.57
N GLN A 3 28.36 -76.94 45.21
CA GLN A 3 29.10 -76.01 44.34
C GLN A 3 28.45 -75.80 42.97
N LYS A 4 27.89 -76.87 42.38
CA LYS A 4 27.19 -76.79 41.10
C LYS A 4 25.86 -76.03 41.20
N ALA A 5 25.18 -76.09 42.34
CA ALA A 5 23.95 -75.34 42.58
C ALA A 5 24.24 -73.84 42.77
N GLU A 6 25.34 -73.51 43.45
CA GLU A 6 25.79 -72.13 43.65
C GLU A 6 26.21 -71.47 42.32
N GLU A 7 26.92 -72.20 41.46
CA GLU A 7 27.31 -71.71 40.13
C GLU A 7 26.11 -71.43 39.23
N ILE A 8 25.07 -72.28 39.28
CA ILE A 8 23.81 -72.06 38.55
C ILE A 8 23.06 -70.83 39.09
N ALA A 9 23.04 -70.64 40.40
CA ALA A 9 22.41 -69.47 41.02
C ALA A 9 23.14 -68.16 40.66
N ALA A 10 24.47 -68.16 40.67
CA ALA A 10 25.28 -67.02 40.26
C ALA A 10 25.11 -66.70 38.76
N ALA A 11 25.04 -67.73 37.91
CA ALA A 11 24.76 -67.54 36.48
C ALA A 11 23.36 -66.97 36.24
N ALA A 12 22.34 -67.41 37.00
CA ALA A 12 20.99 -66.87 36.92
C ALA A 12 20.93 -65.41 37.37
N GLN A 13 21.59 -65.05 38.48
CA GLN A 13 21.68 -63.67 38.95
C GLN A 13 22.40 -62.76 37.95
N LYS A 14 23.48 -63.24 37.33
CA LYS A 14 24.18 -62.50 36.28
C LYS A 14 23.30 -62.26 35.07
N ALA A 15 22.58 -63.29 34.60
CA ALA A 15 21.66 -63.16 33.47
C ALA A 15 20.48 -62.23 33.78
N GLU A 16 19.98 -62.22 35.03
CA GLU A 16 18.94 -61.30 35.47
C GLU A 16 19.46 -59.85 35.53
N ALA A 17 20.67 -59.63 36.04
CA ALA A 17 21.31 -58.32 36.06
C ALA A 17 21.57 -57.77 34.65
N GLU A 18 21.99 -58.61 33.71
CA GLU A 18 22.17 -58.24 32.30
C GLU A 18 20.83 -57.83 31.66
N ARG A 19 19.74 -58.59 31.91
CA ARG A 19 18.40 -58.24 31.43
C ARG A 19 17.88 -56.92 32.00
N LEU A 20 18.16 -56.64 33.26
CA LEU A 20 17.79 -55.36 33.89
C LEU A 20 18.57 -54.20 33.27
N ALA A 21 19.87 -54.36 33.05
CA ALA A 21 20.69 -53.34 32.37
C ALA A 21 20.21 -53.08 30.93
N GLU A 22 19.85 -54.12 30.18
CA GLU A 22 19.25 -53.98 28.85
C GLU A 22 17.92 -53.23 28.91
N LEU A 23 17.08 -53.53 29.90
CA LEU A 23 15.78 -52.86 30.06
C LEU A 23 15.95 -51.38 30.44
N GLU A 24 16.89 -51.05 31.32
CA GLU A 24 17.21 -49.66 31.68
C GLU A 24 17.74 -48.86 30.48
N THR A 25 18.64 -49.44 29.68
CA THR A 25 19.14 -48.78 28.46
C THR A 25 18.04 -48.60 27.41
N ALA A 26 17.15 -49.58 27.25
CA ALA A 26 15.99 -49.46 26.38
C ALA A 26 15.01 -48.38 26.86
N GLN A 27 14.78 -48.28 28.18
CA GLN A 27 13.96 -47.23 28.77
C GLN A 27 14.59 -45.84 28.59
N ALA A 28 15.90 -45.71 28.79
CA ALA A 28 16.62 -44.46 28.56
C ALA A 28 16.52 -44.02 27.09
N ALA A 29 16.73 -44.96 26.15
CA ALA A 29 16.58 -44.69 24.72
C ALA A 29 15.15 -44.27 24.34
N ALA A 30 14.13 -44.89 24.95
CA ALA A 30 12.73 -44.51 24.73
C ALA A 30 12.42 -43.09 25.24
N VAL A 31 12.95 -42.72 26.41
CA VAL A 31 12.79 -41.36 26.96
C VAL A 31 13.50 -40.32 26.09
N GLU A 32 14.70 -40.63 25.58
CA GLU A 32 15.41 -39.74 24.66
C GLU A 32 14.70 -39.60 23.32
N ALA A 33 14.15 -40.68 22.77
CA ALA A 33 13.34 -40.66 21.56
C ALA A 33 12.09 -39.78 21.74
N PHE A 34 11.41 -39.89 22.89
CA PHE A 34 10.26 -39.05 23.21
C PHE A 34 10.64 -37.56 23.31
N ARG A 35 11.70 -37.23 24.05
CA ARG A 35 12.19 -35.84 24.14
C ARG A 35 12.61 -35.27 22.80
N ARG A 36 13.17 -36.12 21.92
CA ARG A 36 13.52 -35.72 20.56
C ARG A 36 12.26 -35.40 19.75
N ALA A 37 11.23 -36.24 19.83
CA ALA A 37 9.95 -35.99 19.18
C ALA A 37 9.30 -34.69 19.68
N GLU A 38 9.32 -34.43 20.99
CA GLU A 38 8.81 -33.16 21.55
C GLU A 38 9.55 -31.94 21.00
N ARG A 39 10.89 -31.99 20.90
CA ARG A 39 11.66 -30.90 20.28
C ARG A 39 11.34 -30.72 18.81
N GLU A 40 11.21 -31.82 18.06
CA GLU A 40 10.83 -31.77 16.65
C GLU A 40 9.42 -31.15 16.47
N GLU A 41 8.49 -31.44 17.38
CA GLU A 41 7.16 -30.82 17.42
C GLU A 41 7.23 -29.32 17.76
N GLU A 42 8.01 -28.93 18.77
CA GLU A 42 8.24 -27.52 19.11
C GLU A 42 8.89 -26.73 17.97
N GLU A 43 9.87 -27.32 17.28
CA GLU A 43 10.51 -26.73 16.10
C GLU A 43 9.52 -26.55 14.95
N ALA A 44 8.65 -27.54 14.71
CA ALA A 44 7.61 -27.45 13.70
C ALA A 44 6.60 -26.34 14.03
N LEU A 45 6.17 -26.23 15.29
CA LEU A 45 5.27 -25.16 15.74
C LEU A 45 5.90 -23.77 15.57
N ARG A 46 7.19 -23.64 15.91
CA ARG A 46 7.93 -22.38 15.71
C ARG A 46 7.99 -21.98 14.23
N LEU A 47 8.21 -22.95 13.34
CA LEU A 47 8.26 -22.70 11.91
C LEU A 47 6.90 -22.29 11.35
N VAL A 48 5.80 -22.87 11.86
CA VAL A 48 4.45 -22.44 11.50
C VAL A 48 4.20 -20.99 11.92
N GLN A 49 4.58 -20.60 13.14
CA GLN A 49 4.44 -19.22 13.60
C GLN A 49 5.24 -18.23 12.73
N GLU A 50 6.48 -18.57 12.39
CA GLU A 50 7.32 -17.73 11.52
C GLU A 50 6.69 -17.55 10.13
N LEU A 51 6.12 -18.62 9.55
CA LEU A 51 5.41 -18.53 8.27
C LEU A 51 4.13 -17.68 8.35
N GLU A 52 3.38 -17.78 9.44
CA GLU A 52 2.18 -16.94 9.67
C GLU A 52 2.57 -15.46 9.76
N GLU A 53 3.63 -15.13 10.51
CA GLU A 53 4.16 -13.76 10.60
C GLU A 53 4.64 -13.22 9.24
N GLU A 54 5.33 -14.05 8.45
CA GLU A 54 5.74 -13.70 7.08
C GLU A 54 4.54 -13.48 6.15
N GLU A 55 3.51 -14.32 6.21
CA GLU A 55 2.29 -14.17 5.41
C GLU A 55 1.55 -12.86 5.75
N GLU A 56 1.42 -12.55 7.04
CA GLU A 56 0.81 -11.29 7.50
C GLU A 56 1.60 -10.07 7.00
N ALA A 57 2.94 -10.12 7.06
CA ALA A 57 3.79 -9.06 6.55
C ALA A 57 3.61 -8.87 5.04
N LEU A 58 3.58 -9.96 4.26
CA LEU A 58 3.34 -9.90 2.82
C LEU A 58 1.95 -9.31 2.51
N SER A 59 0.91 -9.77 3.20
CA SER A 59 -0.46 -9.25 3.07
C SER A 59 -0.54 -7.74 3.32
N ALA A 60 0.12 -7.25 4.38
CA ALA A 60 0.18 -5.82 4.68
C ALA A 60 0.89 -5.04 3.56
N THR A 61 2.01 -5.56 3.03
CA THR A 61 2.72 -4.90 1.91
C THR A 61 1.89 -4.89 0.62
N GLU A 62 1.18 -5.97 0.31
CA GLU A 62 0.29 -6.03 -0.84
C GLU A 62 -0.85 -5.02 -0.73
N ALA A 63 -1.42 -4.84 0.46
CA ALA A 63 -2.48 -3.85 0.69
C ALA A 63 -1.97 -2.41 0.44
N VAL A 64 -0.76 -2.10 0.89
CA VAL A 64 -0.12 -0.80 0.63
C VAL A 64 0.12 -0.59 -0.86
N GLN A 65 0.67 -1.60 -1.56
CA GLN A 65 0.91 -1.52 -3.01
C GLN A 65 -0.39 -1.29 -3.79
N LYS A 66 -1.45 -2.04 -3.47
CA LYS A 66 -2.77 -1.86 -4.10
C LYS A 66 -3.28 -0.43 -3.91
N TYR A 67 -3.19 0.11 -2.69
CA TYR A 67 -3.59 1.49 -2.43
C TYR A 67 -2.75 2.51 -3.20
N GLU A 68 -1.42 2.36 -3.24
CA GLU A 68 -0.54 3.23 -3.99
C GLU A 68 -0.84 3.22 -5.49
N GLU A 69 -1.09 2.05 -6.06
CA GLU A 69 -1.50 1.88 -7.45
C GLU A 69 -2.84 2.56 -7.75
N GLU A 70 -3.84 2.39 -6.87
CA GLU A 70 -5.12 3.08 -6.99
C GLU A 70 -4.95 4.60 -6.95
N MET A 71 -4.18 5.11 -5.99
CA MET A 71 -3.89 6.55 -5.87
C MET A 71 -3.14 7.09 -7.10
N ARG A 72 -2.21 6.30 -7.64
CA ARG A 72 -1.50 6.61 -8.89
C ARG A 72 -2.45 6.64 -10.07
N ALA A 73 -3.34 5.65 -10.21
CA ALA A 73 -4.34 5.61 -11.27
C ALA A 73 -5.25 6.84 -11.21
N ILE A 74 -5.76 7.18 -10.03
CA ILE A 74 -6.57 8.39 -9.78
C ILE A 74 -5.80 9.65 -10.18
N ALA A 75 -4.52 9.76 -9.80
CA ALA A 75 -3.68 10.88 -10.16
C ALA A 75 -3.49 10.98 -11.69
N THR A 76 -3.21 9.86 -12.38
CA THR A 76 -3.07 9.85 -13.84
C THR A 76 -4.36 10.23 -14.54
N GLU A 77 -5.52 9.73 -14.10
CA GLU A 77 -6.82 10.11 -14.66
C GLU A 77 -7.13 11.60 -14.44
N ARG A 78 -6.80 12.14 -13.26
CA ARG A 78 -6.90 13.60 -13.02
C ARG A 78 -6.03 14.40 -13.98
N VAL A 79 -4.78 13.97 -14.19
CA VAL A 79 -3.84 14.63 -15.14
C VAL A 79 -4.31 14.50 -16.59
N LYS A 80 -4.82 13.33 -17.01
CA LYS A 80 -5.40 13.14 -18.35
C LYS A 80 -6.62 14.02 -18.55
N LYS A 81 -7.54 14.08 -17.58
CA LYS A 81 -8.74 14.93 -17.65
C LYS A 81 -8.38 16.42 -17.71
N ALA A 82 -7.35 16.85 -16.99
CA ALA A 82 -6.84 18.21 -17.08
C ALA A 82 -6.19 18.52 -18.44
N ASN A 83 -5.47 17.56 -19.03
CA ASN A 83 -4.84 17.70 -20.36
C ASN A 83 -5.81 17.52 -21.54
N ALA A 84 -6.93 16.82 -21.37
CA ALA A 84 -7.97 16.62 -22.37
C ALA A 84 -8.97 17.79 -22.45
N ALA A 85 -8.87 18.77 -21.56
CA ALA A 85 -9.58 20.04 -21.73
C ALA A 85 -9.13 20.69 -23.06
N PRO A 86 -10.07 21.08 -23.94
CA PRO A 86 -9.70 21.53 -25.27
C PRO A 86 -8.82 22.77 -25.17
N LYS A 87 -7.60 22.65 -25.70
CA LYS A 87 -6.74 23.79 -26.02
C LYS A 87 -7.57 24.71 -26.92
N LYS A 88 -8.21 25.73 -26.35
CA LYS A 88 -8.80 26.81 -27.13
C LYS A 88 -7.72 27.29 -28.09
N LYS A 89 -8.03 27.20 -29.38
CA LYS A 89 -7.13 27.45 -30.50
C LYS A 89 -6.25 28.66 -30.22
N ALA A 90 -4.94 28.46 -30.38
CA ALA A 90 -4.01 29.55 -30.61
C ALA A 90 -4.52 30.34 -31.83
N VAL A 91 -5.11 31.50 -31.58
CA VAL A 91 -5.30 32.53 -32.61
C VAL A 91 -4.02 33.35 -32.57
N GLN A 92 -3.25 33.26 -33.65
CA GLN A 92 -2.08 34.09 -33.90
C GLN A 92 -2.54 35.54 -33.98
N VAL A 93 -1.99 36.41 -33.14
CA VAL A 93 -2.18 37.85 -33.28
C VAL A 93 -0.91 38.38 -33.93
N GLU A 94 -0.96 38.55 -35.25
CA GLU A 94 -0.12 39.51 -35.95
C GLU A 94 -0.48 40.91 -35.42
N ILE A 95 0.54 41.58 -34.91
CA ILE A 95 0.46 42.94 -34.40
C ILE A 95 0.33 43.86 -35.62
N VAL A 96 -0.82 44.52 -35.78
CA VAL A 96 -0.94 45.72 -36.61
C VAL A 96 -1.55 46.83 -35.76
N MET A 97 -0.70 47.83 -35.54
CA MET A 97 -0.98 49.12 -34.90
C MET A 97 -1.79 50.02 -35.84
N GLU A 98 -2.39 51.08 -35.29
CA GLU A 98 -3.24 52.12 -35.92
C GLU A 98 -4.71 51.70 -36.09
N SER A 99 -5.74 52.49 -35.80
CA SER A 99 -5.91 53.93 -35.53
C SER A 99 -7.35 54.15 -34.98
N GLU A 100 -7.67 55.39 -34.61
CA GLU A 100 -8.85 55.84 -33.85
C GLU A 100 -10.25 55.56 -34.45
N ASP A 101 -11.25 55.66 -33.56
CA ASP A 101 -12.70 55.82 -33.79
C ASP A 101 -13.47 54.74 -34.56
N ALA A 102 -13.98 53.74 -33.83
CA ALA A 102 -15.38 53.27 -33.86
C ALA A 102 -15.50 51.93 -33.10
N ALA A 103 -16.29 51.95 -32.02
CA ALA A 103 -16.80 50.82 -31.24
C ALA A 103 -16.20 49.42 -31.54
N PRO A 104 -15.18 48.96 -30.80
CA PRO A 104 -14.87 47.54 -30.78
C PRO A 104 -15.98 46.86 -29.97
N SER A 105 -16.79 46.04 -30.62
CA SER A 105 -17.65 45.06 -29.96
C SER A 105 -16.76 44.00 -29.31
N VAL A 106 -16.10 44.37 -28.21
CA VAL A 106 -15.33 43.45 -27.40
C VAL A 106 -16.32 42.44 -26.82
N GLU A 107 -16.18 41.18 -27.21
CA GLU A 107 -17.01 40.09 -26.71
C GLU A 107 -16.68 39.79 -25.24
N TYR A 108 -17.16 40.63 -24.33
CA TYR A 108 -16.99 40.48 -22.87
C TYR A 108 -17.62 39.17 -22.34
N THR A 109 -18.54 38.56 -23.08
CA THR A 109 -19.16 37.27 -22.75
C THR A 109 -18.13 36.13 -22.65
N SER A 110 -17.04 36.24 -23.42
CA SER A 110 -15.94 35.27 -23.53
C SER A 110 -14.93 35.34 -22.38
N MET A 111 -14.91 36.46 -21.64
CA MET A 111 -13.92 36.72 -20.59
C MET A 111 -14.27 36.06 -19.26
N THR A 112 -13.26 35.82 -18.43
CA THR A 112 -13.44 35.33 -17.06
C THR A 112 -13.88 36.45 -16.11
N VAL A 113 -14.46 36.10 -14.96
CA VAL A 113 -14.90 37.10 -13.96
C VAL A 113 -13.74 37.96 -13.46
N VAL A 114 -12.52 37.41 -13.43
CA VAL A 114 -11.32 38.13 -13.02
C VAL A 114 -10.94 39.19 -14.05
N GLU A 115 -10.89 38.83 -15.33
CA GLU A 115 -10.64 39.75 -16.44
C GLU A 115 -11.71 40.85 -16.51
N LEU A 116 -13.00 40.50 -16.40
CA LEU A 116 -14.10 41.47 -16.40
C LEU A 116 -13.97 42.49 -15.27
N LYS A 117 -13.56 42.04 -14.08
CA LYS A 117 -13.29 42.93 -12.94
C LYS A 117 -12.09 43.84 -13.19
N GLN A 118 -11.04 43.34 -13.85
CA GLN A 118 -9.88 44.16 -14.21
C GLN A 118 -10.27 45.26 -15.20
N VAL A 119 -11.01 44.92 -16.26
CA VAL A 119 -11.51 45.91 -17.24
C VAL A 119 -12.39 46.95 -16.55
N LEU A 120 -13.29 46.53 -15.66
CA LEU A 120 -14.13 47.45 -14.87
C LEU A 120 -13.29 48.35 -13.95
N ARG A 121 -12.22 47.86 -13.30
CA ARG A 121 -11.31 48.70 -12.49
C ARG A 121 -10.57 49.72 -13.36
N SER A 122 -10.07 49.31 -14.52
CA SER A 122 -9.38 50.20 -15.45
C SER A 122 -10.31 51.30 -15.98
N LYS A 123 -11.60 51.00 -16.15
CA LYS A 123 -12.64 51.98 -16.50
C LYS A 123 -13.23 52.75 -15.30
N GLY A 124 -12.78 52.48 -14.07
CA GLY A 124 -13.30 53.12 -12.86
C GLY A 124 -14.75 52.74 -12.49
N LEU A 125 -15.27 51.65 -13.04
CA LEU A 125 -16.64 51.18 -12.82
C LEU A 125 -16.73 50.20 -11.65
N LYS A 126 -17.93 50.11 -11.06
CA LYS A 126 -18.20 49.21 -9.92
C LYS A 126 -17.92 47.75 -10.30
N VAL A 127 -17.16 47.04 -9.47
CA VAL A 127 -16.76 45.62 -9.68
C VAL A 127 -17.59 44.59 -8.92
N SER A 128 -18.63 45.03 -8.22
CA SER A 128 -19.57 44.16 -7.51
C SER A 128 -20.65 43.64 -8.47
N GLY A 129 -21.05 42.38 -8.30
CA GLY A 129 -22.14 41.76 -9.05
C GLY A 129 -21.81 40.36 -9.56
N ARG A 130 -22.81 39.70 -10.16
CA ARG A 130 -22.66 38.41 -10.86
C ARG A 130 -22.05 38.62 -12.25
N LYS A 131 -21.49 37.57 -12.87
CA LYS A 131 -20.81 37.66 -14.19
C LYS A 131 -21.65 38.40 -15.25
N GLY A 132 -22.94 38.09 -15.34
CA GLY A 132 -23.85 38.75 -16.30
C GLY A 132 -23.98 40.26 -16.08
N GLU A 133 -24.06 40.71 -14.82
CA GLU A 133 -24.13 42.14 -14.49
C GLU A 133 -22.83 42.87 -14.83
N LEU A 134 -21.67 42.21 -14.65
CA LEU A 134 -20.36 42.78 -15.02
C LEU A 134 -20.25 42.95 -16.54
N VAL A 135 -20.70 41.95 -17.32
CA VAL A 135 -20.73 42.00 -18.78
C VAL A 135 -21.70 43.07 -19.27
N GLN A 136 -22.92 43.10 -18.74
CA GLN A 136 -23.92 44.09 -19.11
C GLN A 136 -23.44 45.52 -18.84
N ARG A 137 -22.76 45.75 -17.71
CA ARG A 137 -22.17 47.05 -17.36
C ARG A 137 -21.05 47.48 -18.30
N LEU A 138 -20.29 46.53 -18.84
CA LEU A 138 -19.25 46.79 -19.84
C LEU A 138 -19.82 47.02 -21.24
N LEU A 139 -20.99 46.43 -21.55
CA LEU A 139 -21.73 46.65 -22.79
C LEU A 139 -22.55 47.95 -22.78
N SER A 140 -22.95 48.44 -21.60
CA SER A 140 -23.77 49.64 -21.42
C SER A 140 -22.97 50.90 -21.05
N SER A 141 -21.64 50.87 -21.14
CA SER A 141 -20.73 51.97 -20.80
C SER A 141 -19.89 52.37 -21.98
#